data_AF-W9VT97-F1
#
_entry.id   AF-W9VT97-F1
#
_cell.length_a   1.000
_cell.length_b   1.000
_cell.length_c   1.000
_cell.angle_alpha   90.00
_cell.angle_beta   90.00
_cell.angle_gamma   90.00
#
_symmetry.space_group_name_H-M   'P 1'
#
loop_
_entity.id
_entity.type
_entity.pdbx_description
1 polymer ?
#
loop_
_entity_poly.entity_id
_entity_poly.type
_entity_poly.pdbx_seq_one_letter_code
_entity_poly.pdbx_strand_id
1 'polypeptide(L)'
;MKLTALRPENPLAMMAAYGTLRLLPGARLRWADVHPELQWDDGDPLDALTERVRERRDAPELNLLDDPRSKYIGGIDGYRQLAGQIPHPWLSAYACETASGIKGSGLIAQGGSHKFVAAARAVVQALVDCGDVHDRVREALIGPWRYLDRAGAALGWDPGARQDASIAAYAPQLKDKRVILAANWLAWEALPLWPMIGGATPGVTSASLQRGRNKCWRYPTCAEWLGWEGLRALVVGLDGLPAPEIEALGIRLWETEILGRPEGGEFGLARTLSNPHFPAGSRRS
;
A
#
# COMPACT_ATOMS: atom_id res chain seq x y z
N MET A 1 -11.21 -14.27 10.94
CA MET A 1 -10.03 -13.84 11.72
C MET A 1 -10.01 -12.32 11.85
N LYS A 2 -9.82 -11.76 13.05
CA LYS A 2 -9.67 -10.31 13.25
C LYS A 2 -8.21 -9.91 13.11
N LEU A 3 -7.90 -8.93 12.27
CA LEU A 3 -6.54 -8.47 11.97
C LEU A 3 -6.19 -7.26 12.85
N THR A 4 -5.89 -7.51 14.13
CA THR A 4 -5.81 -6.47 15.17
C THR A 4 -4.68 -5.47 15.01
N ALA A 5 -3.66 -5.75 14.19
CA ALA A 5 -2.61 -4.77 13.89
C ALA A 5 -3.00 -3.79 12.77
N LEU A 6 -3.98 -4.14 11.93
CA LEU A 6 -4.21 -3.50 10.64
C LEU A 6 -5.19 -2.33 10.70
N ARG A 7 -4.86 -1.30 11.48
CA ARG A 7 -5.72 -0.11 11.62
C ARG A 7 -5.70 0.74 10.35
N PRO A 8 -6.87 1.19 9.86
CA PRO A 8 -6.96 1.91 8.59
C PRO A 8 -6.38 3.34 8.62
N GLU A 9 -6.14 3.90 9.81
CA GLU A 9 -5.42 5.18 9.98
C GLU A 9 -3.93 5.09 9.61
N ASN A 10 -3.36 3.89 9.56
CA ASN A 10 -2.01 3.66 9.07
C ASN A 10 -2.09 3.14 7.62
N PRO A 11 -1.61 3.90 6.61
CA PRO A 11 -1.67 3.48 5.21
C PRO A 11 -0.94 2.15 4.93
N LEU A 12 0.21 1.90 5.57
CA LEU A 12 0.90 0.60 5.46
C LEU A 12 -0.03 -0.53 5.91
N ALA A 13 -0.73 -0.35 7.03
CA ALA A 13 -1.56 -1.38 7.63
C ALA A 13 -2.81 -1.66 6.78
N MET A 14 -3.41 -0.61 6.19
CA MET A 14 -4.50 -0.76 5.22
C MET A 14 -4.02 -1.51 3.96
N MET A 15 -2.89 -1.11 3.38
CA MET A 15 -2.34 -1.81 2.22
C MET A 15 -2.00 -3.27 2.56
N ALA A 16 -1.47 -3.54 3.76
CA ALA A 16 -1.19 -4.90 4.18
C ALA A 16 -2.46 -5.77 4.24
N ALA A 17 -3.58 -5.22 4.74
CA ALA A 17 -4.86 -5.95 4.75
C ALA A 17 -5.34 -6.29 3.34
N TYR A 18 -5.17 -5.37 2.39
CA TYR A 18 -5.50 -5.58 0.99
C TYR A 18 -4.58 -6.59 0.31
N GLY A 19 -3.28 -6.56 0.64
CA GLY A 19 -2.31 -7.53 0.16
C GLY A 19 -2.59 -8.94 0.63
N THR A 20 -3.01 -9.08 1.90
CA THR A 20 -3.51 -10.35 2.45
C THR A 20 -4.68 -10.89 1.63
N LEU A 21 -5.65 -10.04 1.29
CA LEU A 21 -6.79 -10.42 0.44
C LEU A 21 -6.34 -10.91 -0.95
N ARG A 22 -5.31 -10.31 -1.55
CA ARG A 22 -4.78 -10.75 -2.85
C ARG A 22 -4.15 -12.13 -2.79
N LEU A 23 -3.39 -12.39 -1.73
CA LEU A 23 -2.58 -13.60 -1.58
C LEU A 23 -3.38 -14.82 -1.10
N LEU A 24 -4.61 -14.61 -0.64
CA LEU A 24 -5.53 -15.65 -0.20
C LEU A 24 -6.74 -15.70 -1.15
N PRO A 25 -6.66 -16.47 -2.25
CA PRO A 25 -7.77 -16.62 -3.19
C PRO A 25 -9.05 -17.07 -2.47
N GLY A 26 -10.18 -16.49 -2.85
CA GLY A 26 -11.48 -16.78 -2.22
C GLY A 26 -11.71 -16.07 -0.89
N ALA A 27 -10.68 -15.46 -0.29
CA ALA A 27 -10.86 -14.69 0.93
C ALA A 27 -11.76 -13.45 0.71
N ARG A 28 -12.37 -12.99 1.80
CA ARG A 28 -13.15 -11.76 1.87
C ARG A 28 -12.67 -10.92 3.03
N LEU A 29 -12.75 -9.61 2.87
CA LEU A 29 -12.28 -8.63 3.85
C LEU A 29 -13.40 -7.63 4.13
N ARG A 30 -13.58 -7.24 5.40
CA ARG A 30 -14.47 -6.14 5.81
C ARG A 30 -13.87 -5.33 6.96
N TRP A 31 -14.33 -4.09 7.11
CA TRP A 31 -14.09 -3.21 8.27
C TRP A 31 -15.41 -2.87 8.94
N ALA A 32 -15.88 -3.78 9.80
CA ALA A 32 -17.03 -3.51 10.66
C ALA A 32 -16.66 -2.51 11.78
N ASP A 33 -15.44 -2.56 12.32
CA ASP A 33 -14.96 -1.67 13.38
C ASP A 33 -13.63 -0.97 13.01
N VAL A 34 -12.72 -0.79 13.97
CA VAL A 34 -11.38 -0.20 13.79
C VAL A 34 -10.35 -1.21 13.24
N HIS A 35 -10.66 -2.50 13.24
CA HIS A 35 -9.83 -3.58 12.75
C HIS A 35 -10.53 -4.34 11.62
N PRO A 36 -9.83 -4.72 10.55
CA PRO A 36 -10.41 -5.55 9.53
C PRO A 36 -10.66 -6.96 10.05
N GLU A 37 -11.68 -7.58 9.47
CA GLU A 37 -11.95 -9.00 9.60
C GLU A 37 -11.71 -9.66 8.25
N LEU A 38 -11.00 -10.79 8.28
CA LEU A 38 -10.72 -11.65 7.15
C LEU A 38 -11.55 -12.93 7.28
N GLN A 39 -12.32 -13.26 6.25
CA GLN A 39 -12.96 -14.56 6.08
C GLN A 39 -12.19 -15.34 5.03
N TRP A 40 -11.75 -16.54 5.38
CA TRP A 40 -11.09 -17.46 4.47
C TRP A 40 -11.26 -18.88 5.00
N ASP A 41 -11.73 -19.79 4.14
CA ASP A 41 -12.19 -21.12 4.57
C ASP A 41 -11.16 -22.23 4.23
N ASP A 42 -10.09 -21.90 3.51
CA ASP A 42 -9.10 -22.87 3.00
C ASP A 42 -7.90 -23.12 3.95
N GLY A 43 -8.04 -22.83 5.26
CA GLY A 43 -7.03 -23.13 6.28
C GLY A 43 -6.64 -21.96 7.18
N ASP A 44 -5.46 -22.02 7.79
CA ASP A 44 -4.90 -20.92 8.59
C ASP A 44 -4.28 -19.86 7.66
N PRO A 45 -4.78 -18.61 7.66
CA PRO A 45 -4.19 -17.52 6.89
C PRO A 45 -2.69 -17.30 7.15
N LEU A 46 -2.20 -17.55 8.37
CA LEU A 46 -0.79 -17.31 8.72
C LEU A 46 0.14 -18.31 8.01
N ASP A 47 -0.21 -19.59 8.03
CA ASP A 47 0.54 -20.65 7.36
C ASP A 47 0.53 -20.43 5.85
N ALA A 48 -0.65 -20.17 5.28
CA ALA A 48 -0.78 -19.95 3.85
C ALA A 48 0.05 -18.75 3.36
N LEU A 49 0.01 -17.62 4.07
CA LEU A 49 0.84 -16.45 3.73
C LEU A 49 2.34 -16.75 3.89
N THR A 50 2.72 -17.52 4.91
CA THR A 50 4.10 -17.93 5.13
C THR A 50 4.66 -18.71 3.94
N GLU A 51 3.86 -19.62 3.38
CA GLU A 51 4.23 -20.38 2.19
C GLU A 51 4.38 -19.46 0.95
N ARG A 52 3.49 -18.47 0.79
CA ARG A 52 3.53 -17.54 -0.35
C ARG A 52 4.81 -16.71 -0.43
N VAL A 53 5.47 -16.37 0.69
CA VAL A 53 6.67 -15.53 0.67
C VAL A 53 7.74 -16.10 -0.28
N ARG A 54 7.94 -17.42 -0.27
CA ARG A 54 8.95 -18.07 -1.13
C ARG A 54 8.57 -18.03 -2.60
N GLU A 55 7.30 -18.29 -2.92
CA GLU A 55 6.79 -18.22 -4.29
C GLU A 55 6.91 -16.80 -4.86
N ARG A 56 6.63 -15.80 -4.02
CA ARG A 56 6.61 -14.39 -4.42
C ARG A 56 8.01 -13.79 -4.58
N ARG A 57 9.03 -14.36 -3.95
CA ARG A 57 10.44 -13.96 -4.13
C ARG A 57 10.86 -13.96 -5.59
N ASP A 58 10.41 -14.96 -6.35
CA ASP A 58 10.87 -15.19 -7.73
C ASP A 58 9.91 -14.57 -8.77
N ALA A 59 8.95 -13.74 -8.33
CA ALA A 59 7.97 -13.13 -9.19
C ALA A 59 8.59 -12.13 -10.20
N PRO A 60 8.15 -12.11 -11.47
CA PRO A 60 8.75 -11.27 -12.52
C PRO A 60 8.64 -9.77 -12.22
N GLU A 61 7.51 -9.31 -11.69
CA GLU A 61 7.27 -7.91 -11.27
C GLU A 61 8.22 -7.40 -10.18
N LEU A 62 8.91 -8.31 -9.48
CA LEU A 62 9.88 -8.01 -8.42
C LEU A 62 11.32 -8.06 -8.94
N ASN A 63 11.57 -8.75 -10.06
CA ASN A 63 12.92 -9.12 -10.51
C ASN A 63 13.32 -8.59 -11.89
N LEU A 64 12.37 -8.22 -12.75
CA LEU A 64 12.66 -7.74 -14.11
C LEU A 64 13.02 -6.25 -14.20
N LEU A 65 12.84 -5.51 -13.10
CA LEU A 65 13.21 -4.10 -13.00
C LEU A 65 13.57 -3.73 -11.57
N ASP A 66 14.38 -2.69 -11.41
CA ASP A 66 14.69 -2.12 -10.10
C ASP A 66 13.78 -0.95 -9.73
N ASP A 67 13.23 -0.25 -10.73
CA ASP A 67 12.40 0.92 -10.52
C ASP A 67 11.50 1.19 -11.75
N PRO A 68 10.21 1.51 -11.56
CA PRO A 68 9.26 1.67 -12.66
C PRO A 68 9.24 3.07 -13.28
N ARG A 69 10.03 4.02 -12.80
CA ARG A 69 10.06 5.38 -13.36
C ARG A 69 10.71 5.37 -14.74
N SER A 70 10.23 6.26 -15.63
CA SER A 70 10.63 6.33 -17.05
C SER A 70 12.13 6.22 -17.31
N LYS A 71 12.96 6.85 -16.47
CA LYS A 71 14.43 6.85 -16.61
C LYS A 71 15.08 5.47 -16.40
N TYR A 72 14.41 4.55 -15.68
CA TYR A 72 14.94 3.23 -15.35
C TYR A 72 14.37 2.12 -16.24
N ILE A 73 13.18 2.33 -16.80
CA ILE A 73 12.55 1.36 -17.70
C ILE A 73 12.93 1.56 -19.17
N GLY A 74 13.66 2.63 -19.52
CA GLY A 74 14.04 2.90 -20.91
C GLY A 74 12.93 3.56 -21.76
N GLY A 75 12.07 4.35 -21.14
CA GLY A 75 10.99 5.05 -21.86
C GLY A 75 9.88 4.13 -22.36
N ILE A 76 9.26 4.50 -23.49
CA ILE A 76 8.11 3.77 -24.07
C ILE A 76 8.49 2.37 -24.54
N ASP A 77 9.64 2.23 -25.21
CA ASP A 77 10.04 0.93 -25.78
C ASP A 77 10.27 -0.10 -24.67
N GLY A 78 10.97 0.28 -23.60
CA GLY A 78 11.17 -0.63 -22.48
C GLY A 78 9.91 -0.86 -21.65
N TYR A 79 8.99 0.10 -21.55
CA TYR A 79 7.64 -0.15 -20.98
C TYR A 79 6.89 -1.24 -21.78
N ARG A 80 6.90 -1.15 -23.12
CA ARG A 80 6.24 -2.14 -24.00
C ARG A 80 6.93 -3.50 -23.94
N GLN A 81 8.25 -3.54 -23.79
CA GLN A 81 8.98 -4.77 -23.54
C GLN A 81 8.54 -5.44 -22.23
N LEU A 82 8.45 -4.66 -21.15
CA LEU A 82 7.98 -5.17 -19.85
C LEU A 82 6.54 -5.66 -19.89
N ALA A 83 5.68 -5.09 -20.75
CA ALA A 83 4.29 -5.54 -20.93
C ALA A 83 4.16 -6.99 -21.41
N GLY A 84 5.18 -7.52 -22.09
CA GLY A 84 5.25 -8.93 -22.48
C GLY A 84 5.81 -9.87 -21.42
N GLN A 85 6.31 -9.35 -20.29
CA GLN A 85 7.09 -10.12 -19.30
C GLN A 85 6.54 -10.03 -17.87
N ILE A 86 5.85 -8.93 -17.54
CA ILE A 86 5.25 -8.67 -16.23
C ILE A 86 3.73 -8.83 -16.32
N PRO A 87 3.08 -9.45 -15.31
CA PRO A 87 1.62 -9.50 -15.26
C PRO A 87 1.01 -8.10 -15.35
N HIS A 88 0.04 -7.92 -16.24
CA HIS A 88 -0.55 -6.62 -16.53
C HIS A 88 -1.04 -5.82 -15.29
N PRO A 89 -1.67 -6.44 -14.26
CA PRO A 89 -2.06 -5.71 -13.05
C PRO A 89 -0.88 -5.04 -12.32
N TRP A 90 0.32 -5.64 -12.38
CA TRP A 90 1.53 -5.06 -11.80
C TRP A 90 2.11 -3.94 -12.65
N LEU A 91 2.22 -4.16 -13.96
CA LEU A 91 2.76 -3.13 -14.84
C LEU A 91 1.91 -1.86 -14.79
N SER A 92 0.57 -2.02 -14.80
CA SER A 92 -0.35 -0.88 -14.65
C SER A 92 -0.27 -0.23 -13.27
N ALA A 93 -0.03 -0.97 -12.19
CA ALA A 93 0.19 -0.36 -10.86
C ALA A 93 1.51 0.42 -10.75
N TYR A 94 2.49 0.10 -11.60
CA TYR A 94 3.79 0.75 -11.64
C TYR A 94 3.79 2.02 -12.50
N ALA A 95 3.27 1.94 -13.72
CA ALA A 95 3.33 3.01 -14.68
C ALA A 95 2.25 2.86 -15.76
N CYS A 96 2.07 3.92 -16.55
CA CYS A 96 1.20 3.92 -17.73
C CYS A 96 1.85 4.73 -18.86
N GLU A 97 1.69 4.25 -20.08
CA GLU A 97 2.00 5.00 -21.31
C GLU A 97 0.96 6.09 -21.55
N THR A 98 1.43 7.33 -21.74
CA THR A 98 0.58 8.49 -22.05
C THR A 98 1.11 9.22 -23.28
N ALA A 99 0.34 10.15 -23.83
CA ALA A 99 0.78 11.00 -24.94
C ALA A 99 2.09 11.78 -24.63
N SER A 100 2.37 12.05 -23.35
CA SER A 100 3.60 12.73 -22.88
C SER A 100 4.73 11.77 -22.49
N GLY A 101 4.62 10.48 -22.81
CA GLY A 101 5.54 9.43 -22.38
C GLY A 101 5.04 8.65 -21.16
N ILE A 102 5.96 8.01 -20.43
CA ILE A 102 5.61 7.15 -19.30
C ILE A 102 5.40 7.97 -18.03
N LYS A 103 4.25 7.77 -17.38
CA LYS A 103 3.96 8.29 -16.04
C LYS A 103 4.01 7.17 -15.01
N GLY A 104 4.72 7.41 -13.90
CA GLY A 104 4.81 6.48 -12.78
C GLY A 104 3.69 6.67 -11.75
N SER A 105 3.47 5.65 -10.95
CA SER A 105 2.47 5.65 -9.88
C SER A 105 2.73 6.69 -8.80
N GLY A 106 1.65 7.31 -8.33
CA GLY A 106 1.63 8.22 -7.20
C GLY A 106 1.90 7.54 -5.85
N LEU A 107 1.84 6.20 -5.79
CA LEU A 107 2.11 5.39 -4.60
C LEU A 107 3.58 4.99 -4.45
N ILE A 108 4.43 5.36 -5.41
CA ILE A 108 5.89 5.22 -5.27
C ILE A 108 6.36 6.31 -4.30
N ALA A 109 6.42 5.95 -3.02
CA ALA A 109 6.73 6.86 -1.93
C ALA A 109 8.24 7.21 -1.81
N GLN A 110 9.13 6.41 -2.42
CA GLN A 110 10.56 6.67 -2.40
C GLN A 110 11.00 7.66 -3.51
N GLY A 111 11.35 8.88 -3.12
CA GLY A 111 11.86 9.91 -4.04
C GLY A 111 13.34 9.74 -4.41
N GLY A 112 13.86 10.58 -5.31
CA GLY A 112 15.30 10.67 -5.61
C GLY A 112 15.89 9.45 -6.33
N SER A 113 17.06 8.97 -5.87
CA SER A 113 17.81 7.84 -6.44
C SER A 113 17.44 6.47 -5.85
N HIS A 114 16.51 6.42 -4.89
CA HIS A 114 16.01 5.17 -4.33
C HIS A 114 15.32 4.34 -5.39
N LYS A 115 15.59 3.03 -5.46
CA LYS A 115 15.04 2.10 -6.45
C LYS A 115 13.88 1.33 -5.83
N PHE A 116 12.64 1.70 -6.17
CA PHE A 116 11.45 1.25 -5.44
C PHE A 116 11.23 -0.28 -5.47
N VAL A 117 11.36 -0.92 -6.64
CA VAL A 117 11.17 -2.37 -6.77
C VAL A 117 12.34 -3.13 -6.16
N ALA A 118 13.56 -2.60 -6.27
CA ALA A 118 14.71 -3.17 -5.57
C ALA A 118 14.54 -3.11 -4.04
N ALA A 119 13.94 -2.05 -3.50
CA ALA A 119 13.61 -1.96 -2.07
C ALA A 119 12.55 -2.99 -1.65
N ALA A 120 11.50 -3.19 -2.46
CA ALA A 120 10.53 -4.26 -2.23
C ALA A 120 11.18 -5.65 -2.28
N ARG A 121 12.10 -5.88 -3.23
CA ARG A 121 12.87 -7.13 -3.34
C ARG A 121 13.70 -7.37 -2.07
N ALA A 122 14.33 -6.33 -1.53
CA ALA A 122 15.08 -6.42 -0.28
C ALA A 122 14.20 -6.76 0.93
N VAL A 123 12.94 -6.29 0.97
CA VAL A 123 11.98 -6.67 2.02
C VAL A 123 11.63 -8.16 1.92
N VAL A 124 11.31 -8.66 0.72
CA VAL A 124 10.98 -10.07 0.51
C VAL A 124 12.17 -10.97 0.81
N GLN A 125 13.37 -10.58 0.38
CA GLN A 125 14.61 -11.31 0.69
C GLN A 125 14.87 -11.35 2.21
N ALA A 126 14.73 -10.22 2.92
CA ALA A 126 14.88 -10.17 4.36
C ALA A 126 13.86 -11.06 5.10
N LEU A 127 12.62 -11.18 4.60
CA LEU A 127 11.64 -12.12 5.12
C LEU A 127 12.12 -13.57 4.94
N VAL A 128 12.57 -13.95 3.74
CA VAL A 128 13.08 -15.29 3.48
C VAL A 128 14.27 -15.63 4.38
N ASP A 129 15.17 -14.68 4.60
CA ASP A 129 16.41 -14.88 5.36
C ASP A 129 16.23 -14.84 6.88
N CYS A 130 15.12 -14.29 7.40
CA CYS A 130 14.93 -14.14 8.85
C CYS A 130 14.70 -15.46 9.59
N GLY A 131 14.38 -16.55 8.88
CA GLY A 131 14.16 -17.88 9.46
C GLY A 131 12.83 -18.06 10.22
N ASP A 132 12.13 -16.97 10.54
CA ASP A 132 10.85 -16.97 11.27
C ASP A 132 9.80 -16.10 10.57
N VAL A 133 9.48 -16.48 9.33
CA VAL A 133 8.49 -15.80 8.48
C VAL A 133 7.12 -15.78 9.14
N HIS A 134 6.73 -16.89 9.77
CA HIS A 134 5.43 -17.03 10.40
C HIS A 134 5.22 -15.98 11.50
N ASP A 135 6.19 -15.77 12.40
CA ASP A 135 6.06 -14.72 13.41
C ASP A 135 6.05 -13.31 12.83
N ARG A 136 6.74 -13.08 11.71
CA ARG A 136 6.68 -11.78 11.01
C ARG A 136 5.31 -11.54 10.37
N VAL A 137 4.69 -12.56 9.77
CA VAL A 137 3.31 -12.48 9.26
C VAL A 137 2.33 -12.27 10.42
N ARG A 138 2.48 -13.00 11.52
CA ARG A 138 1.66 -12.83 12.73
C ARG A 138 1.80 -11.41 13.30
N GLU A 139 3.01 -10.88 13.40
CA GLU A 139 3.26 -9.49 13.81
C GLU A 139 2.58 -8.50 12.86
N ALA A 140 2.67 -8.70 11.54
CA ALA A 140 2.03 -7.82 10.58
C ALA A 140 0.50 -7.80 10.72
N LEU A 141 -0.14 -8.95 10.93
CA LEU A 141 -1.61 -9.07 10.92
C LEU A 141 -2.26 -8.85 12.29
N ILE A 142 -1.68 -9.41 13.34
CA ILE A 142 -2.24 -9.42 14.70
C ILE A 142 -1.51 -8.45 15.63
N GLY A 143 -0.21 -8.31 15.44
CA GLY A 143 0.62 -7.41 16.24
C GLY A 143 0.98 -7.98 17.62
N PRO A 144 1.45 -7.12 18.54
CA PRO A 144 1.72 -5.70 18.33
C PRO A 144 2.87 -5.48 17.33
N TRP A 145 2.84 -4.37 16.60
CA TRP A 145 3.96 -3.93 15.76
C TRP A 145 5.11 -3.45 16.64
N ARG A 146 6.23 -4.17 16.66
CA ARG A 146 7.36 -3.93 17.57
C ARG A 146 8.49 -3.12 16.93
N TYR A 147 8.50 -3.01 15.60
CA TYR A 147 9.53 -2.29 14.86
C TYR A 147 10.94 -2.75 15.25
N LEU A 148 11.18 -4.06 15.20
CA LEU A 148 12.48 -4.64 15.53
C LEU A 148 13.34 -4.94 14.30
N ASP A 149 12.73 -5.03 13.13
CA ASP A 149 13.44 -5.37 11.91
C ASP A 149 14.25 -4.17 11.39
N ARG A 150 15.55 -4.40 11.23
CA ARG A 150 16.50 -3.48 10.59
C ARG A 150 16.93 -3.97 9.21
N ALA A 151 16.71 -5.25 8.92
CA ALA A 151 16.88 -5.81 7.58
C ALA A 151 15.69 -5.39 6.71
N GLY A 152 15.92 -5.16 5.41
CA GLY A 152 14.90 -4.72 4.46
C GLY A 152 14.94 -3.21 4.17
N ALA A 153 13.82 -2.68 3.68
CA ALA A 153 13.70 -1.27 3.30
C ALA A 153 12.34 -0.70 3.71
N ALA A 154 12.34 0.55 4.20
CA ALA A 154 11.12 1.30 4.42
C ALA A 154 10.59 1.82 3.07
N LEU A 155 9.43 1.34 2.64
CA LEU A 155 8.84 1.72 1.35
C LEU A 155 8.19 3.11 1.38
N GLY A 156 8.08 3.74 2.55
CA GLY A 156 7.56 5.11 2.73
C GLY A 156 6.06 5.19 3.03
N TRP A 157 5.36 4.05 3.13
CA TRP A 157 3.93 4.00 3.43
C TRP A 157 3.59 4.02 4.93
N ASP A 158 4.58 3.75 5.79
CA ASP A 158 4.36 3.66 7.23
C ASP A 158 4.71 4.98 7.93
N PRO A 159 3.72 5.73 8.44
CA PRO A 159 3.98 6.92 9.25
C PRO A 159 4.74 6.60 10.54
N GLY A 160 4.61 5.39 11.10
CA GLY A 160 5.34 4.97 12.31
C GLY A 160 6.83 4.73 12.10
N ALA A 161 7.24 4.43 10.86
CA ALA A 161 8.66 4.26 10.49
C ALA A 161 9.34 5.58 10.10
N ARG A 162 8.59 6.68 10.04
CA ARG A 162 9.13 8.00 9.68
C ARG A 162 10.00 8.55 10.79
N GLN A 163 11.06 9.25 10.38
CA GLN A 163 11.99 9.92 11.29
C GLN A 163 11.92 11.42 11.04
N ASP A 164 10.98 12.11 11.70
CA ASP A 164 10.78 13.54 11.54
C ASP A 164 11.82 14.32 12.34
N ALA A 165 12.70 15.05 11.63
CA ALA A 165 13.80 15.82 12.22
C ALA A 165 13.32 16.91 13.20
N SER A 166 12.08 17.41 13.03
CA SER A 166 11.47 18.40 13.91
C SER A 166 11.06 17.85 15.28
N ILE A 167 10.93 16.53 15.41
CA ILE A 167 10.50 15.85 16.64
C ILE A 167 11.67 15.04 17.25
N ALA A 168 12.68 14.71 16.45
CA ALA A 168 13.82 13.94 16.91
C ALA A 168 14.78 14.79 17.78
N ALA A 169 15.14 14.27 18.96
CA ALA A 169 16.16 14.86 19.84
C ALA A 169 17.56 14.93 19.20
N TYR A 170 17.79 14.16 18.15
CA TYR A 170 19.02 14.10 17.38
C TYR A 170 18.70 14.04 15.88
N ALA A 171 19.66 14.43 15.04
CA ALA A 171 19.52 14.35 13.59
C ALA A 171 19.16 12.92 13.17
N PRO A 172 18.07 12.71 12.41
CA PRO A 172 17.61 11.38 12.06
C PRO A 172 18.64 10.63 11.21
N GLN A 173 18.97 9.41 11.62
CA GLN A 173 19.86 8.52 10.87
C GLN A 173 19.05 7.80 9.79
N LEU A 174 18.93 8.45 8.63
CA LEU A 174 18.12 8.02 7.49
C LEU A 174 18.40 6.58 6.99
N LYS A 175 19.53 5.96 7.37
CA LYS A 175 19.94 4.61 6.93
C LYS A 175 19.40 3.47 7.80
N ASP A 176 18.86 3.77 8.99
CA ASP A 176 18.53 2.77 10.03
C ASP A 176 17.03 2.73 10.38
N LYS A 177 16.16 2.88 9.36
CA LYS A 177 14.70 2.85 9.58
C LYS A 177 14.25 1.44 9.97
N ARG A 178 13.58 1.35 11.11
CA ARG A 178 12.95 0.10 11.55
C ARG A 178 11.62 -0.08 10.86
N VAL A 179 11.30 -1.31 10.48
CA VAL A 179 10.11 -1.63 9.70
C VAL A 179 9.34 -2.80 10.31
N ILE A 180 8.13 -3.02 9.79
CA ILE A 180 7.39 -4.28 9.94
C ILE A 180 7.52 -5.00 8.59
N LEU A 181 8.41 -5.99 8.53
CA LEU A 181 8.81 -6.62 7.26
C LEU A 181 7.63 -7.19 6.48
N ALA A 182 6.85 -8.07 7.11
CA ALA A 182 5.71 -8.71 6.44
C ALA A 182 4.61 -7.71 6.08
N ALA A 183 4.42 -6.64 6.84
CA ALA A 183 3.46 -5.60 6.48
C ALA A 183 3.92 -4.81 5.24
N ASN A 184 5.22 -4.53 5.08
CA ASN A 184 5.76 -3.90 3.86
C ASN A 184 5.62 -4.80 2.64
N TRP A 185 5.87 -6.11 2.80
CA TRP A 185 5.63 -7.08 1.74
C TRP A 185 4.15 -7.14 1.35
N LEU A 186 3.25 -7.35 2.31
CA LEU A 186 1.81 -7.39 2.05
C LEU A 186 1.32 -6.09 1.41
N ALA A 187 1.78 -4.93 1.89
CA ALA A 187 1.43 -3.65 1.28
C ALA A 187 1.90 -3.54 -0.18
N TRP A 188 3.10 -4.03 -0.50
CA TRP A 188 3.57 -4.09 -1.88
C TRP A 188 2.67 -4.98 -2.74
N GLU A 189 2.26 -6.13 -2.21
CA GLU A 189 1.33 -7.05 -2.89
C GLU A 189 -0.04 -6.42 -3.17
N ALA A 190 -0.44 -5.37 -2.46
CA ALA A 190 -1.71 -4.66 -2.72
C ALA A 190 -1.67 -3.70 -3.91
N LEU A 191 -0.49 -3.33 -4.42
CA LEU A 191 -0.33 -2.33 -5.49
C LEU A 191 -1.25 -2.54 -6.72
N PRO A 192 -1.50 -3.77 -7.20
CA PRO A 192 -2.42 -4.02 -8.31
C PRO A 192 -3.87 -3.52 -8.13
N LEU A 193 -4.29 -3.11 -6.92
CA LEU A 193 -5.58 -2.43 -6.70
C LEU A 193 -5.62 -1.02 -7.26
N TRP A 194 -4.48 -0.37 -7.43
CA TRP A 194 -4.37 1.01 -7.90
C TRP A 194 -3.68 1.09 -9.27
N PRO A 195 -4.30 0.56 -10.34
CA PRO A 195 -3.75 0.66 -11.68
C PRO A 195 -3.68 2.13 -12.08
N MET A 196 -2.64 2.51 -12.81
CA MET A 196 -2.55 3.81 -13.47
C MET A 196 -3.58 3.91 -14.59
N ILE A 197 -4.48 4.88 -14.48
CA ILE A 197 -5.55 5.14 -15.46
C ILE A 197 -5.39 6.58 -15.94
N GLY A 198 -5.26 6.77 -17.26
CA GLY A 198 -5.09 8.11 -17.84
C GLY A 198 -3.86 8.86 -17.33
N GLY A 199 -2.83 8.14 -16.87
CA GLY A 199 -1.63 8.74 -16.28
C GLY A 199 -1.80 9.23 -14.83
N ALA A 200 -2.85 8.78 -14.12
CA ALA A 200 -3.09 9.07 -12.71
C ALA A 200 -3.31 7.77 -11.91
N THR A 201 -2.97 7.80 -10.62
CA THR A 201 -3.27 6.71 -9.69
C THR A 201 -4.60 6.98 -8.99
N PRO A 202 -5.55 6.03 -8.96
CA PRO A 202 -6.83 6.20 -8.27
C PRO A 202 -6.65 6.69 -6.83
N GLY A 203 -7.43 7.69 -6.46
CA GLY A 203 -7.39 8.31 -5.14
C GLY A 203 -6.19 9.22 -4.85
N VAL A 204 -5.17 9.31 -5.72
CA VAL A 204 -4.02 10.21 -5.53
C VAL A 204 -4.29 11.56 -6.17
N THR A 205 -4.24 12.62 -5.37
CA THR A 205 -4.35 14.01 -5.86
C THR A 205 -2.98 14.64 -6.06
N SER A 206 -2.87 15.57 -7.02
CA SER A 206 -1.65 16.36 -7.20
C SER A 206 -1.62 17.55 -6.24
N ALA A 207 -0.41 17.90 -5.77
CA ALA A 207 -0.21 19.12 -5.01
C ALA A 207 -0.55 20.36 -5.85
N SER A 208 -1.11 21.40 -5.22
CA SER A 208 -1.37 22.69 -5.85
C SER A 208 -0.87 23.80 -4.93
N LEU A 209 0.29 24.37 -5.26
CA LEU A 209 0.87 25.51 -4.54
C LEU A 209 -0.08 26.72 -4.53
N GLN A 210 -0.75 26.98 -5.65
CA GLN A 210 -1.72 28.08 -5.78
C GLN A 210 -2.95 27.91 -4.88
N ARG A 211 -3.35 26.67 -4.58
CA ARG A 211 -4.52 26.38 -3.73
C ARG A 211 -4.13 25.95 -2.32
N GLY A 212 -2.85 26.04 -1.95
CA GLY A 212 -2.33 25.55 -0.67
C GLY A 212 -2.65 24.07 -0.40
N ARG A 213 -2.77 23.24 -1.44
CA ARG A 213 -3.14 21.83 -1.32
C ARG A 213 -1.92 20.93 -1.41
N ASN A 214 -1.72 20.11 -0.38
CA ASN A 214 -0.74 19.04 -0.38
C ASN A 214 -1.17 17.88 -1.29
N LYS A 215 -0.21 17.10 -1.75
CA LYS A 215 -0.46 15.81 -2.41
C LYS A 215 -1.10 14.89 -1.38
N CYS A 216 -2.25 14.30 -1.68
CA CYS A 216 -2.89 13.34 -0.78
C CYS A 216 -3.24 12.05 -1.50
N TRP A 217 -3.42 10.99 -0.73
CA TRP A 217 -3.97 9.74 -1.21
C TRP A 217 -5.21 9.37 -0.40
N ARG A 218 -6.26 8.98 -1.13
CA ARG A 218 -7.52 8.52 -0.58
C ARG A 218 -7.72 7.05 -0.85
N TYR A 219 -8.24 6.35 0.14
CA TYR A 219 -8.57 4.95 0.05
C TYR A 219 -9.82 4.62 0.89
N PRO A 220 -10.59 3.59 0.48
CA PRO A 220 -11.81 3.23 1.19
C PRO A 220 -11.55 2.18 2.28
N THR A 221 -12.48 2.04 3.21
CA THR A 221 -12.71 0.79 3.96
C THR A 221 -14.19 0.50 3.90
N CYS A 222 -14.59 -0.76 3.75
CA CYS A 222 -15.99 -1.14 3.53
C CYS A 222 -16.51 -2.00 4.68
N ALA A 223 -17.74 -1.78 5.14
CA ALA A 223 -18.36 -2.63 6.17
C ALA A 223 -18.86 -3.97 5.59
N GLU A 224 -19.14 -4.00 4.29
CA GLU A 224 -19.50 -5.21 3.55
C GLU A 224 -18.30 -6.13 3.29
N TRP A 225 -18.58 -7.43 3.18
CA TRP A 225 -17.58 -8.43 2.81
C TRP A 225 -17.21 -8.33 1.34
N LEU A 226 -15.99 -7.89 1.05
CA LEU A 226 -15.48 -7.79 -0.32
C LEU A 226 -14.37 -8.80 -0.57
N GLY A 227 -14.50 -9.55 -1.66
CA GLY A 227 -13.37 -10.27 -2.26
C GLY A 227 -12.46 -9.32 -3.05
N TRP A 228 -11.35 -9.85 -3.56
CA TRP A 228 -10.34 -9.07 -4.30
C TRP A 228 -10.92 -8.20 -5.43
N GLU A 229 -11.75 -8.78 -6.31
CA GLU A 229 -12.34 -8.03 -7.42
C GLU A 229 -13.35 -6.98 -6.97
N GLY A 230 -14.13 -7.26 -5.92
CA GLY A 230 -15.06 -6.29 -5.33
C GLY A 230 -14.31 -5.10 -4.72
N LEU A 231 -13.19 -5.37 -4.03
CA LEU A 231 -12.33 -4.33 -3.50
C LEU A 231 -11.67 -3.51 -4.61
N ARG A 232 -11.21 -4.15 -5.68
CA ARG A 232 -10.63 -3.47 -6.84
C ARG A 232 -11.64 -2.54 -7.51
N ALA A 233 -12.87 -3.01 -7.72
CA ALA A 233 -13.95 -2.20 -8.26
C ALA A 233 -14.24 -0.98 -7.38
N LEU A 234 -14.28 -1.18 -6.05
CA LEU A 234 -14.45 -0.09 -5.09
C LEU A 234 -13.30 0.93 -5.17
N VAL A 235 -12.04 0.49 -5.20
CA VAL A 235 -10.88 1.39 -5.29
C VAL A 235 -10.88 2.22 -6.57
N VAL A 236 -11.17 1.59 -7.71
CA VAL A 236 -11.16 2.27 -9.02
C VAL A 236 -12.39 3.17 -9.19
N GLY A 237 -13.56 2.73 -8.72
CA GLY A 237 -14.84 3.44 -8.85
C GLY A 237 -15.10 4.48 -7.77
N LEU A 238 -14.22 4.61 -6.77
CA LEU A 238 -14.47 5.36 -5.54
C LEU A 238 -14.95 6.80 -5.76
N ASP A 239 -14.28 7.52 -6.66
CA ASP A 239 -14.57 8.93 -6.94
C ASP A 239 -15.92 9.14 -7.68
N GLY A 240 -16.47 8.07 -8.27
CA GLY A 240 -17.75 8.07 -8.97
C GLY A 240 -18.94 7.57 -8.16
N LEU A 241 -18.72 7.03 -6.95
CA LEU A 241 -19.79 6.45 -6.14
C LEU A 241 -20.69 7.55 -5.55
N PRO A 242 -22.02 7.45 -5.72
CA PRO A 242 -22.96 8.40 -5.13
C PRO A 242 -23.06 8.18 -3.62
N ALA A 243 -23.37 9.25 -2.87
CA ALA A 243 -23.43 9.22 -1.41
C ALA A 243 -24.34 8.11 -0.83
N PRO A 244 -25.54 7.82 -1.39
CA PRO A 244 -26.37 6.71 -0.91
C PRO A 244 -25.70 5.34 -1.03
N GLU A 245 -24.89 5.10 -2.07
CA GLU A 245 -24.15 3.85 -2.22
C GLU A 245 -22.98 3.76 -1.23
N ILE A 246 -22.28 4.88 -1.00
CA ILE A 246 -21.25 4.99 0.04
C ILE A 246 -21.83 4.61 1.40
N GLU A 247 -23.00 5.13 1.73
CA GLU A 247 -23.70 4.83 2.98
C GLU A 247 -24.17 3.37 3.05
N ALA A 248 -24.83 2.87 1.99
CA ALA A 248 -25.36 1.51 1.94
C ALA A 248 -24.27 0.44 2.08
N LEU A 249 -23.07 0.68 1.52
CA LEU A 249 -21.92 -0.22 1.63
C LEU A 249 -21.11 0.00 2.93
N GLY A 250 -21.48 1.00 3.74
CA GLY A 250 -20.73 1.38 4.94
C GLY A 250 -19.28 1.80 4.61
N ILE A 251 -19.07 2.46 3.47
CA ILE A 251 -17.75 2.90 3.03
C ILE A 251 -17.30 4.09 3.89
N ARG A 252 -16.11 3.97 4.48
CA ARG A 252 -15.39 5.09 5.12
C ARG A 252 -14.23 5.50 4.24
N LEU A 253 -14.11 6.79 3.99
CA LEU A 253 -13.02 7.37 3.21
C LEU A 253 -11.92 7.87 4.14
N TRP A 254 -10.70 7.41 3.86
CA TRP A 254 -9.49 7.82 4.55
C TRP A 254 -8.65 8.68 3.63
N GLU A 255 -7.99 9.68 4.17
CA GLU A 255 -7.06 10.56 3.45
C GLU A 255 -5.75 10.66 4.22
N THR A 256 -4.64 10.35 3.55
CA THR A 256 -3.28 10.59 4.04
C THR A 256 -2.56 11.62 3.17
N GLU A 257 -1.76 12.47 3.78
CA GLU A 257 -0.84 13.34 3.05
C GLU A 257 0.38 12.55 2.57
N ILE A 258 0.82 12.83 1.35
CA ILE A 258 2.08 12.33 0.80
C ILE A 258 3.10 13.46 0.94
N LEU A 259 4.00 13.32 1.91
CA LEU A 259 4.95 14.35 2.33
C LEU A 259 6.30 14.12 1.64
N GLY A 260 6.80 15.13 0.94
CA GLY A 260 8.09 15.03 0.25
C GLY A 260 8.09 15.75 -1.08
N ARG A 261 8.83 15.21 -2.04
CA ARG A 261 9.04 15.81 -3.37
C ARG A 261 7.91 15.41 -4.32
N PRO A 262 7.75 16.12 -5.46
CA PRO A 262 6.76 15.77 -6.48
C PRO A 262 6.88 14.31 -6.96
N GLU A 263 8.12 13.84 -7.15
CA GLU A 263 8.47 12.49 -7.59
C GLU A 263 8.46 11.39 -6.50
N GLY A 264 8.09 11.70 -5.25
CA GLY A 264 7.99 10.71 -4.18
C GLY A 264 7.91 11.34 -2.78
N GLY A 265 7.22 10.69 -1.86
CA GLY A 265 7.09 11.16 -0.49
C GLY A 265 6.61 10.08 0.49
N GLU A 266 6.91 10.28 1.76
CA GLU A 266 6.48 9.41 2.85
C GLU A 266 5.07 9.77 3.30
N PHE A 267 4.32 8.78 3.77
CA PHE A 267 2.92 8.97 4.08
C PHE A 267 2.72 9.48 5.51
N GLY A 268 1.71 10.33 5.69
CA GLY A 268 1.22 10.70 7.01
C GLY A 268 0.29 9.65 7.60
N LEU A 269 -0.12 9.86 8.85
CA LEU A 269 -1.31 9.19 9.38
C LEU A 269 -2.52 9.64 8.57
N ALA A 270 -3.37 8.69 8.23
CA ALA A 270 -4.62 8.98 7.57
C ALA A 270 -5.67 9.43 8.57
N ARG A 271 -6.52 10.34 8.11
CA ARG A 271 -7.72 10.78 8.82
C ARG A 271 -8.95 10.37 8.03
N THR A 272 -10.04 10.10 8.72
CA THR A 272 -11.33 9.98 8.04
C THR A 272 -11.72 11.34 7.47
N LEU A 273 -12.17 11.35 6.22
CA LEU A 273 -12.81 12.54 5.68
C LEU A 273 -14.15 12.69 6.39
N SER A 274 -14.37 13.83 7.03
CA SER A 274 -15.64 14.18 7.63
C SER A 274 -16.68 14.13 6.51
N ASN A 275 -17.56 13.14 6.53
CA ASN A 275 -18.73 13.19 5.69
C ASN A 275 -19.57 14.36 6.24
N PRO A 276 -19.87 15.42 5.47
CA PRO A 276 -20.72 16.51 5.95
C PRO A 276 -22.13 16.02 6.37
N HIS A 277 -22.47 14.76 6.12
CA HIS A 277 -23.71 14.11 6.56
C HIS A 277 -23.56 13.24 7.83
N PHE A 278 -22.35 13.10 8.39
CA PHE A 278 -22.12 12.38 9.65
C PHE A 278 -21.26 13.20 10.63
N PRO A 279 -21.88 14.08 11.45
CA PRO A 279 -21.23 14.69 12.60
C PRO A 279 -21.20 13.70 13.78
N ALA A 280 -20.59 12.52 13.62
CA ALA A 280 -20.28 11.59 14.70
C ALA A 280 -19.30 10.52 14.18
N GLY A 281 -18.19 10.17 14.82
CA GLY A 281 -17.68 10.59 16.11
C GLY A 281 -16.15 10.51 16.12
N SER A 282 -15.54 11.61 16.56
CA SER A 282 -14.24 11.54 17.20
C SER A 282 -14.38 10.71 18.49
N ARG A 283 -13.53 9.70 18.64
CA ARG A 283 -13.14 9.06 19.92
C ARG A 283 -14.29 8.68 20.86
N ARG A 284 -14.59 7.38 20.94
CA ARG A 284 -14.86 6.77 22.24
C ARG A 284 -13.60 6.02 22.65
N SER A 285 -13.00 6.55 23.72
CA SER A 285 -11.94 5.94 24.54
C SER A 285 -12.32 4.56 25.03
#